data_AF-A0A2R6W7E7-F1
#
_entry.id   AF-A0A2R6W7E7-F1
#
_cell.length_a   1.000
_cell.length_b   1.000
_cell.length_c   1.000
_cell.angle_alpha   90.00
_cell.angle_beta   90.00
_cell.angle_gamma   90.00
#
_symmetry.space_group_name_H-M   'P 1'
#
loop_
_entity.id
_entity.type
_entity.pdbx_description
1 polymer ?
#
loop_
_entity_poly.entity_id
_entity_poly.type
_entity_poly.pdbx_seq_one_letter_code
_entity_poly.pdbx_strand_id
1 'polypeptide(L)'
;MRPRRHPIQFQFPKVKRWRVRRPAHELANDVEYVNKYNLAYERMNALPADDPRSFLRQWHVHCAFCRDAYLQRRLNFSATGFPLQLHYSWTFLPWHRMLIYFHEKILGSLIHDPDFTLPFWNWDNQLDATAAQIPQIFLPYNQTQRHARRHARIRNTFLYQGKHRNADHMPPEILPLAWEARRENWTRDKIREENLHQMYTMVVDKKSAREFMGGPYTTNTNITDPQRPGVSVGESGSCESVHDHAHEWVGLSGNTDHPDNEDMGVFTYAGRDPLFYSHHANIDRLWNVWKALPPGDGQRKRKDYDDHDFLETVFEFFDENQDLVQVKVKDTLDSRKLGILYQPMVHSDSLWINHKPNGTTPSYNSSDVRVSTSNAIGRHPTSFKVKRRAPTTADLRGTQAQNVDQLSETVVLEHVRVPELMYLTLDAFIDSPTATADTDEDSTAYVGSFTHLPSGVPAVAKLRADDDMYRTLNIRFSTSLALRRLGITNWTTDITVTVVPRFREHGFGSNIQAIRFDRIRQDFT
;
A
#
# COMPACT_ATOMS: atom_id res chain seq x y z
N MET A 1 -5.54 -12.98 -21.61
CA MET A 1 -5.67 -13.04 -23.09
C MET A 1 -4.40 -13.68 -23.63
N ARG A 2 -4.46 -14.55 -24.66
CA ARG A 2 -3.22 -15.07 -25.27
C ARG A 2 -2.60 -13.97 -26.15
N PRO A 3 -1.28 -13.73 -26.07
CA PRO A 3 -0.64 -12.71 -26.90
C PRO A 3 -0.72 -13.12 -28.37
N ARG A 4 -0.94 -12.15 -29.26
CA ARG A 4 -0.97 -12.37 -30.71
C ARG A 4 0.44 -12.57 -31.31
N ARG A 5 1.47 -12.15 -30.57
CA ARG A 5 2.89 -12.23 -30.93
C ARG A 5 3.66 -12.95 -29.83
N HIS A 6 4.88 -13.38 -30.12
CA HIS A 6 5.75 -13.95 -29.11
C HIS A 6 6.10 -12.90 -28.04
N PRO A 7 6.16 -13.28 -26.75
CA PRO A 7 6.61 -12.37 -25.70
C PRO A 7 8.02 -11.86 -25.98
N ILE A 8 8.26 -10.60 -25.68
CA ILE A 8 9.56 -9.94 -25.85
C ILE A 8 10.18 -9.62 -24.49
N GLN A 9 11.50 -9.57 -24.43
CA GLN A 9 12.20 -9.11 -23.22
C GLN A 9 12.14 -7.59 -23.12
N PHE A 10 11.96 -7.09 -21.89
CA PHE A 10 12.00 -5.67 -21.62
C PHE A 10 13.33 -5.05 -22.05
N GLN A 11 13.23 -3.85 -22.63
CA GLN A 11 14.38 -3.01 -22.94
C GLN A 11 14.14 -1.63 -22.34
N PHE A 12 15.18 -1.08 -21.72
CA PHE A 12 15.11 0.28 -21.22
C PHE A 12 14.79 1.28 -22.36
N PRO A 13 13.91 2.26 -22.10
CA PRO A 13 13.62 3.27 -23.10
C PRO A 13 14.86 4.12 -23.37
N LYS A 14 15.00 4.61 -24.61
CA LYS A 14 15.98 5.63 -24.94
C LYS A 14 15.50 6.97 -24.36
N VAL A 15 16.07 7.36 -23.21
CA VAL A 15 15.68 8.59 -22.50
C VAL A 15 16.24 9.82 -23.24
N LYS A 16 15.42 10.44 -24.09
CA LYS A 16 15.73 11.74 -24.72
C LYS A 16 15.31 12.92 -23.85
N ARG A 17 14.21 12.76 -23.12
CA ARG A 17 13.64 13.71 -22.17
C ARG A 17 13.08 12.93 -20.98
N TRP A 18 13.21 13.51 -19.80
CA TRP A 18 12.66 12.96 -18.57
C TRP A 18 11.15 13.23 -18.49
N ARG A 19 10.35 12.18 -18.27
CA ARG A 19 8.93 12.30 -17.92
C ARG A 19 8.83 12.63 -16.43
N VAL A 20 8.46 13.87 -16.10
CA VAL A 20 8.32 14.33 -14.71
C VAL A 20 6.86 14.28 -14.29
N ARG A 21 6.48 13.29 -13.46
CA ARG A 21 5.14 13.23 -12.86
C ARG A 21 4.96 14.37 -11.87
N ARG A 22 3.82 15.06 -11.93
CA ARG A 22 3.52 16.24 -11.11
C ARG A 22 2.34 15.99 -10.17
N PRO A 23 2.21 16.76 -9.07
CA PRO A 23 1.10 16.59 -8.13
C PRO A 23 -0.26 16.88 -8.79
N ALA A 24 -1.24 16.01 -8.53
CA ALA A 24 -2.58 16.14 -9.10
C ALA A 24 -3.28 17.46 -8.73
N HIS A 25 -3.08 17.96 -7.51
CA HIS A 25 -3.69 19.21 -7.04
C HIS A 25 -3.13 20.45 -7.77
N GLU A 26 -1.83 20.47 -8.09
CA GLU A 26 -1.24 21.55 -8.90
C GLU A 26 -1.72 21.50 -10.35
N LEU A 27 -1.80 20.31 -10.91
CA LEU A 27 -2.25 20.08 -12.28
C LEU A 27 -3.74 20.34 -12.48
N ALA A 28 -4.53 20.38 -11.41
CA ALA A 28 -5.98 20.57 -11.50
C ALA A 28 -6.38 21.93 -12.09
N ASN A 29 -5.47 22.92 -12.07
CA ASN A 29 -5.67 24.24 -12.66
C ASN A 29 -5.04 24.38 -14.07
N ASP A 30 -4.33 23.37 -14.54
CA ASP A 30 -3.73 23.32 -15.88
C ASP A 30 -4.76 22.76 -16.88
N VAL A 31 -5.47 23.68 -17.55
CA VAL A 31 -6.55 23.32 -18.48
C VAL A 31 -6.06 22.38 -19.60
N GLU A 32 -4.86 22.62 -20.13
CA GLU A 32 -4.33 21.80 -21.22
C GLU A 32 -4.04 20.39 -20.72
N TYR A 33 -3.39 20.27 -19.56
CA TYR A 33 -3.09 19.00 -18.94
C TYR A 33 -4.35 18.19 -18.64
N VAL A 34 -5.34 18.80 -17.98
CA VAL A 34 -6.59 18.10 -17.60
C VAL A 34 -7.31 17.60 -18.86
N ASN A 35 -7.40 18.44 -19.89
CA ASN A 35 -8.06 18.09 -21.14
C ASN A 35 -7.36 16.94 -21.87
N LYS A 36 -6.01 16.95 -21.96
CA LYS A 36 -5.28 15.85 -22.61
C LYS A 36 -5.33 14.57 -21.79
N TYR A 37 -5.33 14.66 -20.45
CA TYR A 37 -5.45 13.49 -19.58
C TYR A 37 -6.82 12.81 -19.76
N ASN A 38 -7.89 13.59 -19.78
CA ASN A 38 -9.23 13.08 -20.07
C ASN A 38 -9.32 12.48 -21.47
N LEU A 39 -8.78 13.16 -22.50
CA LEU A 39 -8.77 12.67 -23.87
C LEU A 39 -8.06 11.32 -24.00
N ALA A 40 -6.95 11.12 -23.27
CA ALA A 40 -6.21 9.86 -23.29
C ALA A 40 -7.07 8.70 -22.78
N TYR A 41 -7.82 8.90 -21.70
CA TYR A 41 -8.75 7.87 -21.22
C TYR A 41 -9.98 7.69 -22.11
N GLU A 42 -10.55 8.76 -22.66
CA GLU A 42 -11.64 8.64 -23.63
C GLU A 42 -11.23 7.74 -24.81
N ARG A 43 -10.02 7.94 -25.33
CA ARG A 43 -9.46 7.10 -26.39
C ARG A 43 -9.16 5.68 -25.92
N MET A 44 -8.64 5.51 -24.70
CA MET A 44 -8.39 4.19 -24.11
C MET A 44 -9.69 3.40 -23.92
N ASN A 45 -10.78 4.06 -23.55
CA ASN A 45 -12.09 3.45 -23.38
C ASN A 45 -12.78 3.16 -24.72
N ALA A 46 -12.49 3.94 -25.76
CA ALA A 46 -13.01 3.71 -27.11
C ALA A 46 -12.34 2.53 -27.84
N LEU A 47 -11.23 1.99 -27.31
CA LEU A 47 -10.59 0.81 -27.89
C LEU A 47 -11.50 -0.43 -27.79
N PRO A 48 -11.38 -1.39 -28.73
CA PRO A 48 -12.07 -2.67 -28.65
C PRO A 48 -11.79 -3.40 -27.32
N ALA A 49 -12.80 -4.11 -26.80
CA ALA A 49 -12.70 -4.83 -25.54
C ALA A 49 -11.62 -5.95 -25.53
N ASP A 50 -11.16 -6.41 -26.70
CA ASP A 50 -10.06 -7.35 -26.85
C ASP A 50 -8.71 -6.67 -27.08
N ASP A 51 -8.63 -5.35 -27.25
CA ASP A 51 -7.35 -4.64 -27.26
C ASP A 51 -6.76 -4.65 -25.84
N PRO A 52 -5.53 -5.17 -25.62
CA PRO A 52 -4.91 -5.24 -24.29
C PRO A 52 -4.67 -3.85 -23.66
N ARG A 53 -4.72 -2.79 -24.45
CA ARG A 53 -4.57 -1.40 -24.04
C ARG A 53 -5.90 -0.76 -23.64
N SER A 54 -7.03 -1.39 -23.97
CA SER A 54 -8.36 -0.86 -23.62
C SER A 54 -8.51 -0.66 -22.12
N PHE A 55 -9.33 0.31 -21.71
CA PHE A 55 -9.52 0.61 -20.30
C PHE A 55 -10.01 -0.64 -19.54
N LEU A 56 -10.92 -1.40 -20.16
CA LEU A 56 -11.38 -2.70 -19.66
C LEU A 56 -10.24 -3.67 -19.36
N ARG A 57 -9.26 -3.79 -20.27
CA ARG A 57 -8.13 -4.70 -20.08
C ARG A 57 -7.14 -4.17 -19.06
N GLN A 58 -6.89 -2.87 -19.04
CA GLN A 58 -5.97 -2.25 -18.08
C GLN A 58 -6.41 -2.47 -16.64
N TRP A 59 -7.67 -2.22 -16.29
CA TRP A 59 -8.12 -2.48 -14.91
C TRP A 59 -8.23 -3.98 -14.60
N HIS A 60 -8.50 -4.84 -15.60
CA HIS A 60 -8.43 -6.29 -15.43
C HIS A 60 -7.00 -6.81 -15.16
N VAL A 61 -5.94 -6.09 -15.52
CA VAL A 61 -4.57 -6.47 -15.15
C VAL A 61 -4.45 -6.52 -13.63
N HIS A 62 -4.90 -5.47 -12.93
CA HIS A 62 -4.92 -5.44 -11.47
C HIS A 62 -5.75 -6.58 -10.89
N CYS A 63 -7.01 -6.72 -11.33
CA CYS A 63 -7.87 -7.82 -10.91
C CYS A 63 -7.20 -9.21 -11.04
N ALA A 64 -6.62 -9.52 -12.20
CA ALA A 64 -6.08 -10.85 -12.47
C ALA A 64 -4.87 -11.22 -11.58
N PHE A 65 -3.99 -10.26 -11.31
CA PHE A 65 -2.79 -10.49 -10.51
C PHE A 65 -3.01 -10.38 -9.00
N CYS A 66 -4.19 -9.89 -8.57
CA CYS A 66 -4.51 -9.67 -7.16
C CYS A 66 -5.61 -10.60 -6.65
N ARG A 67 -6.13 -11.47 -7.52
CA ARG A 67 -7.23 -12.39 -7.22
C ARG A 67 -6.96 -13.81 -7.73
N ASP A 68 -5.72 -14.27 -7.60
CA ASP A 68 -5.36 -15.68 -7.83
C ASP A 68 -5.71 -16.22 -9.22
N ALA A 69 -5.91 -15.34 -10.22
CA ALA A 69 -6.30 -15.76 -11.57
C ALA A 69 -5.17 -16.49 -12.29
N TYR A 70 -3.95 -16.38 -11.78
CA TYR A 70 -2.76 -17.08 -12.25
C TYR A 70 -2.20 -17.96 -11.14
N LEU A 71 -1.60 -19.08 -11.54
CA LEU A 71 -0.73 -19.86 -10.68
C LEU A 71 0.70 -19.34 -10.80
N GLN A 72 1.43 -19.35 -9.69
CA GLN A 72 2.86 -19.11 -9.68
C GLN A 72 3.58 -20.12 -10.59
N ARG A 73 4.66 -19.65 -11.20
CA ARG A 73 5.51 -20.45 -12.08
C ARG A 73 6.97 -20.26 -11.69
N ARG A 74 7.74 -21.32 -11.85
CA ARG A 74 9.21 -21.25 -11.81
C ARG A 74 9.72 -20.55 -13.06
N LEU A 75 10.99 -20.12 -13.06
CA LEU A 75 11.63 -19.46 -14.21
C LEU A 75 11.68 -20.34 -15.47
N ASN A 76 11.60 -21.67 -15.33
CA ASN A 76 11.45 -22.61 -16.44
C ASN A 76 9.99 -22.82 -16.88
N PHE A 77 9.07 -21.97 -16.43
CA PHE A 77 7.63 -21.96 -16.69
C PHE A 77 6.82 -23.15 -16.13
N SER A 78 7.42 -24.05 -15.34
CA SER A 78 6.66 -25.10 -14.66
C SER A 78 5.75 -24.49 -13.59
N ALA A 79 4.49 -24.89 -13.54
CA ALA A 79 3.54 -24.46 -12.51
C ALA A 79 3.93 -25.02 -11.13
N THR A 80 3.78 -24.23 -10.08
CA THR A 80 3.99 -24.67 -8.69
C THR A 80 2.72 -25.26 -8.07
N GLY A 81 1.55 -24.91 -8.62
CA GLY A 81 0.24 -25.24 -8.05
C GLY A 81 -0.25 -24.23 -7.01
N PHE A 82 0.56 -23.23 -6.64
CA PHE A 82 0.16 -22.16 -5.73
C PHE A 82 -0.40 -20.95 -6.49
N PRO A 83 -1.47 -20.30 -5.99
CA PRO A 83 -1.96 -19.05 -6.55
C PRO A 83 -0.94 -17.92 -6.52
N LEU A 84 -0.94 -17.09 -7.57
CA LEU A 84 -0.15 -15.87 -7.64
C LEU A 84 -0.91 -14.72 -6.99
N GLN A 85 -0.27 -14.08 -6.02
CA GLN A 85 -0.74 -12.89 -5.33
C GLN A 85 0.43 -11.92 -5.21
N LEU A 86 0.29 -10.72 -5.78
CA LEU A 86 1.37 -9.73 -5.81
C LEU A 86 1.33 -8.75 -4.64
N HIS A 87 0.20 -8.69 -3.94
CA HIS A 87 0.06 -8.02 -2.66
C HIS A 87 0.68 -8.84 -1.52
N TYR A 88 0.83 -8.20 -0.37
CA TYR A 88 1.35 -8.78 0.86
C TYR A 88 2.74 -9.41 0.68
N SER A 89 3.62 -8.75 -0.07
CA SER A 89 5.00 -9.20 -0.26
C SER A 89 5.89 -8.17 -0.95
N TRP A 90 7.18 -8.50 -1.06
CA TRP A 90 8.19 -7.73 -1.78
C TRP A 90 7.87 -7.43 -3.26
N THR A 91 6.89 -8.09 -3.89
CA THR A 91 6.52 -7.83 -5.28
C THR A 91 5.63 -6.61 -5.45
N PHE A 92 5.00 -6.13 -4.38
CA PHE A 92 4.03 -5.03 -4.39
C PHE A 92 4.56 -3.80 -5.13
N LEU A 93 5.66 -3.20 -4.65
CA LEU A 93 6.22 -1.98 -5.24
C LEU A 93 6.73 -2.15 -6.68
N PRO A 94 7.62 -3.13 -7.00
CA PRO A 94 8.16 -3.25 -8.36
C PRO A 94 7.09 -3.62 -9.40
N TRP A 95 6.06 -4.38 -9.03
CA TRP A 95 4.97 -4.70 -9.96
C TRP A 95 4.09 -3.49 -10.24
N HIS A 96 3.66 -2.76 -9.20
CA HIS A 96 2.83 -1.56 -9.38
C HIS A 96 3.56 -0.45 -10.15
N ARG A 97 4.88 -0.30 -9.97
CA ARG A 97 5.71 0.59 -10.81
C ARG A 97 5.56 0.28 -12.29
N MET A 98 5.63 -1.00 -12.65
CA MET A 98 5.52 -1.40 -14.06
C MET A 98 4.08 -1.35 -14.58
N LEU A 99 3.08 -1.61 -13.73
CA LEU A 99 1.67 -1.38 -14.05
C LEU A 99 1.45 0.07 -14.50
N ILE A 100 1.85 1.05 -13.67
CA ILE A 100 1.66 2.47 -14.01
C ILE A 100 2.62 2.96 -15.11
N TYR A 101 3.78 2.34 -15.28
CA TYR A 101 4.71 2.64 -16.38
C TYR A 101 4.07 2.34 -17.75
N PHE A 102 3.57 1.11 -17.94
CA PHE A 102 2.94 0.76 -19.22
C PHE A 102 1.61 1.48 -19.40
N HIS A 103 0.83 1.65 -18.33
CA HIS A 103 -0.40 2.43 -18.37
C HIS A 103 -0.17 3.87 -18.86
N GLU A 104 0.84 4.55 -18.31
CA GLU A 104 1.25 5.91 -18.74
C GLU A 104 1.65 5.94 -20.22
N LYS A 105 2.48 4.98 -20.66
CA LYS A 105 2.91 4.91 -22.07
C LYS A 105 1.76 4.63 -23.02
N ILE A 106 0.81 3.78 -22.63
CA ILE A 106 -0.41 3.52 -23.39
C ILE A 106 -1.22 4.81 -23.53
N LEU A 107 -1.52 5.51 -22.44
CA LEU A 107 -2.25 6.78 -22.47
C LEU A 107 -1.57 7.80 -23.39
N GLY A 108 -0.26 8.00 -23.24
CA GLY A 108 0.52 8.91 -24.09
C GLY A 108 0.48 8.53 -25.57
N SER A 109 0.62 7.24 -25.89
CA SER A 109 0.56 6.74 -27.27
C SER A 109 -0.79 7.03 -27.94
N LEU A 110 -1.89 6.93 -27.19
CA LEU A 110 -3.25 7.12 -27.71
C LEU A 110 -3.54 8.57 -28.08
N ILE A 111 -2.81 9.53 -27.49
CA ILE A 111 -2.93 10.96 -27.83
C ILE A 111 -1.71 11.51 -28.59
N HIS A 112 -0.78 10.64 -28.97
CA HIS A 112 0.48 11.00 -29.64
C HIS A 112 1.33 12.00 -28.84
N ASP A 113 1.30 11.90 -27.51
CA ASP A 113 2.11 12.71 -26.60
C ASP A 113 3.18 11.83 -25.95
N PRO A 114 4.42 11.81 -26.48
CA PRO A 114 5.51 11.02 -25.90
C PRO A 114 6.00 11.55 -24.55
N ASP A 115 5.63 12.79 -24.20
CA ASP A 115 5.97 13.46 -22.95
C ASP A 115 4.82 13.39 -21.92
N PHE A 116 3.73 12.68 -22.25
CA PHE A 116 2.61 12.48 -21.33
C PHE A 116 3.06 11.80 -20.02
N THR A 117 2.53 12.28 -18.90
CA THR A 117 2.81 11.74 -17.57
C THR A 117 1.52 11.53 -16.80
N LEU A 118 1.48 10.51 -15.95
CA LEU A 118 0.45 10.39 -14.92
C LEU A 118 0.65 11.48 -13.85
N PRO A 119 -0.43 12.03 -13.27
CA PRO A 119 -0.32 12.81 -12.05
C PRO A 119 -0.08 11.87 -10.85
N PHE A 120 0.45 12.39 -9.75
CA PHE A 120 0.43 11.66 -8.47
C PHE A 120 -0.45 12.36 -7.44
N TRP A 121 -1.25 11.59 -6.69
CA TRP A 121 -2.08 12.12 -5.61
C TRP A 121 -1.18 12.32 -4.39
N ASN A 122 -0.80 13.58 -4.15
CA ASN A 122 0.19 13.97 -3.16
C ASN A 122 -0.39 14.06 -1.74
N TRP A 123 -1.05 13.00 -1.28
CA TRP A 123 -1.75 12.99 0.00
C TRP A 123 -0.82 13.03 1.23
N ASP A 124 0.48 12.82 1.06
CA ASP A 124 1.50 13.03 2.10
C ASP A 124 1.85 14.52 2.31
N ASN A 125 1.43 15.41 1.39
CA ASN A 125 1.62 16.84 1.54
C ASN A 125 0.54 17.47 2.45
N GLN A 126 0.91 17.73 3.71
CA GLN A 126 0.04 18.40 4.68
C GLN A 126 0.18 19.93 4.69
N LEU A 127 1.06 20.50 3.85
CA LEU A 127 1.27 21.95 3.74
C LEU A 127 0.21 22.61 2.83
N ASP A 128 -0.15 21.94 1.74
CA ASP A 128 -1.19 22.41 0.83
C ASP A 128 -2.58 21.99 1.33
N ALA A 129 -3.55 22.92 1.27
CA ALA A 129 -4.88 22.67 1.80
C ALA A 129 -5.68 21.60 1.02
N THR A 130 -5.31 21.34 -0.23
CA THR A 130 -6.04 20.50 -1.19
C THR A 130 -5.30 19.23 -1.59
N ALA A 131 -4.00 19.12 -1.33
CA ALA A 131 -3.19 17.98 -1.78
C ALA A 131 -3.65 16.62 -1.22
N ALA A 132 -4.16 16.60 0.02
CA ALA A 132 -4.72 15.41 0.67
C ALA A 132 -6.21 15.17 0.38
N GLN A 133 -6.90 16.08 -0.31
CA GLN A 133 -8.28 15.84 -0.75
C GLN A 133 -8.29 14.90 -1.96
N ILE A 134 -9.46 14.31 -2.29
CA ILE A 134 -9.66 13.74 -3.64
C ILE A 134 -9.34 14.85 -4.66
N PRO A 135 -8.34 14.69 -5.55
CA PRO A 135 -7.89 15.81 -6.36
C PRO A 135 -8.97 16.31 -7.32
N GLN A 136 -9.10 17.64 -7.44
CA GLN A 136 -10.13 18.30 -8.25
C GLN A 136 -10.16 17.84 -9.73
N ILE A 137 -9.04 17.36 -10.29
CA ILE A 137 -8.98 16.77 -11.64
C ILE A 137 -9.93 15.57 -11.80
N PHE A 138 -10.24 14.87 -10.71
CA PHE A 138 -11.14 13.73 -10.67
C PHE A 138 -12.56 14.12 -10.25
N LEU A 139 -12.92 15.41 -10.16
CA LEU A 139 -14.23 15.87 -9.73
C LEU A 139 -14.90 16.75 -10.79
N PRO A 140 -16.23 16.89 -10.80
CA PRO A 140 -16.90 17.81 -11.71
C PRO A 140 -16.39 19.25 -11.54
N TYR A 141 -15.95 19.89 -12.64
CA TYR A 141 -15.60 21.32 -12.62
C TYR A 141 -16.85 22.18 -12.72
N ASN A 142 -16.97 23.21 -11.88
CA ASN A 142 -18.03 24.19 -11.99
C ASN A 142 -17.75 25.18 -13.14
N GLN A 143 -18.44 24.97 -14.27
CA GLN A 143 -18.20 25.68 -15.54
C GLN A 143 -18.88 27.07 -15.62
N THR A 144 -19.12 27.78 -14.50
CA THR A 144 -19.80 29.09 -14.58
C THR A 144 -19.13 30.02 -15.58
N GLN A 145 -19.94 30.69 -16.41
CA GLN A 145 -19.53 31.42 -17.62
C GLN A 145 -18.44 32.50 -17.39
N ARG A 146 -18.19 32.91 -16.14
CA ARG A 146 -17.22 33.97 -15.80
C ARG A 146 -15.76 33.47 -15.79
N HIS A 147 -15.51 32.21 -15.42
CA HIS A 147 -14.17 31.59 -15.48
C HIS A 147 -13.83 31.12 -16.91
N ALA A 148 -14.80 30.54 -17.61
CA ALA A 148 -14.65 30.06 -18.99
C ALA A 148 -14.41 31.16 -20.04
N ARG A 149 -14.67 32.44 -19.71
CA ARG A 149 -14.38 33.58 -20.59
C ARG A 149 -12.92 34.02 -20.56
N ARG A 150 -12.14 33.64 -19.53
CA ARG A 150 -10.71 33.97 -19.40
C ARG A 150 -9.77 32.79 -19.61
N HIS A 151 -10.25 31.56 -19.39
CA HIS A 151 -9.50 30.32 -19.60
C HIS A 151 -10.29 29.36 -20.48
N ALA A 152 -9.60 28.52 -21.26
CA ALA A 152 -10.24 27.46 -22.05
C ALA A 152 -11.06 26.53 -21.14
N ARG A 153 -12.11 25.91 -21.71
CA ARG A 153 -13.02 25.02 -20.96
C ARG A 153 -12.31 23.74 -20.54
N ILE A 154 -12.40 23.38 -19.25
CA ILE A 154 -11.92 22.10 -18.72
C ILE A 154 -12.91 20.97 -19.08
N ARG A 155 -12.39 19.83 -19.53
CA ARG A 155 -13.10 18.60 -19.89
C ARG A 155 -12.43 17.44 -19.16
N ASN A 156 -13.12 16.88 -18.16
CA ASN A 156 -12.62 15.78 -17.34
C ASN A 156 -13.69 14.70 -17.06
N THR A 157 -14.72 14.64 -17.89
CA THR A 157 -15.90 13.81 -17.66
C THR A 157 -15.58 12.34 -17.45
N PHE A 158 -14.61 11.77 -18.18
CA PHE A 158 -14.22 10.37 -17.99
C PHE A 158 -13.61 10.11 -16.60
N LEU A 159 -12.94 11.11 -16.02
CA LEU A 159 -12.20 10.97 -14.77
C LEU A 159 -13.11 10.89 -13.52
N TYR A 160 -14.39 11.20 -13.66
CA TYR A 160 -15.34 11.19 -12.53
C TYR A 160 -16.69 10.52 -12.84
N GLN A 161 -17.18 10.58 -14.08
CA GLN A 161 -18.51 10.09 -14.39
C GLN A 161 -18.55 8.55 -14.33
N GLY A 162 -19.49 8.02 -13.55
CA GLY A 162 -19.63 6.57 -13.34
C GLY A 162 -18.51 5.95 -12.51
N LYS A 163 -17.76 6.75 -11.74
CA LYS A 163 -16.77 6.27 -10.76
C LYS A 163 -17.41 6.23 -9.38
N HIS A 164 -17.20 5.12 -8.67
CA HIS A 164 -17.79 4.86 -7.37
C HIS A 164 -16.84 5.31 -6.27
N ARG A 165 -17.19 6.42 -5.61
CA ARG A 165 -16.38 7.02 -4.53
C ARG A 165 -17.28 7.49 -3.40
N ASN A 166 -16.80 7.39 -2.17
CA ASN A 166 -17.57 7.81 -1.00
C ASN A 166 -17.95 9.29 -1.07
N ALA A 167 -19.25 9.57 -1.03
CA ALA A 167 -19.79 10.93 -1.11
C ALA A 167 -19.44 11.77 0.12
N ASP A 168 -19.28 11.14 1.29
CA ASP A 168 -18.95 11.80 2.55
C ASP A 168 -17.47 12.23 2.60
N HIS A 169 -16.65 11.75 1.66
CA HIS A 169 -15.22 12.00 1.56
C HIS A 169 -14.84 12.96 0.43
N MET A 170 -15.83 13.59 -0.20
CA MET A 170 -15.59 14.62 -1.20
C MET A 170 -15.00 15.89 -0.57
N PRO A 171 -14.25 16.72 -1.31
CA PRO A 171 -13.77 17.99 -0.80
C PRO A 171 -14.89 18.80 -0.14
N PRO A 172 -14.63 19.44 1.02
CA PRO A 172 -13.30 19.79 1.53
C PRO A 172 -12.61 18.73 2.42
N GLU A 173 -13.16 17.51 2.52
CA GLU A 173 -12.56 16.45 3.33
C GLU A 173 -11.20 16.00 2.79
N ILE A 174 -10.28 15.71 3.72
CA ILE A 174 -8.90 15.31 3.42
C ILE A 174 -8.68 13.87 3.85
N LEU A 175 -7.93 13.10 3.06
CA LEU A 175 -7.58 11.71 3.35
C LEU A 175 -6.80 11.64 4.66
N PRO A 176 -7.33 10.92 5.66
CA PRO A 176 -6.60 10.61 6.85
C PRO A 176 -5.87 9.25 6.73
N LEU A 177 -4.63 9.16 7.20
CA LEU A 177 -3.75 7.98 7.07
C LEU A 177 -3.77 7.04 8.28
N ALA A 178 -4.71 7.27 9.18
CA ALA A 178 -5.02 6.43 10.34
C ALA A 178 -6.43 5.78 10.15
N TRP A 179 -7.04 5.20 11.19
CA TRP A 179 -8.42 4.66 11.11
C TRP A 179 -9.57 5.67 11.25
N GLU A 180 -10.66 5.44 10.51
CA GLU A 180 -11.78 6.36 10.29
C GLU A 180 -12.75 6.54 11.46
N ALA A 181 -13.11 5.47 12.18
CA ALA A 181 -14.18 5.53 13.19
C ALA A 181 -13.89 6.46 14.41
N ARG A 182 -12.66 6.97 14.54
CA ARG A 182 -12.22 7.86 15.64
C ARG A 182 -12.56 9.34 15.39
N ARG A 183 -13.17 9.67 14.25
CA ARG A 183 -12.95 10.98 13.59
C ARG A 183 -14.12 11.93 13.48
N GLU A 184 -15.30 11.57 13.96
CA GLU A 184 -16.49 12.45 13.86
C GLU A 184 -16.23 13.86 14.45
N ASN A 185 -15.21 14.02 15.31
CA ASN A 185 -14.86 15.27 15.97
C ASN A 185 -13.46 15.85 15.60
N TRP A 186 -12.72 15.27 14.65
CA TRP A 186 -11.38 15.79 14.32
C TRP A 186 -11.46 17.01 13.39
N THR A 187 -10.65 18.03 13.70
CA THR A 187 -10.43 19.12 12.75
C THR A 187 -9.48 18.65 11.63
N ARG A 188 -9.54 19.30 10.46
CA ARG A 188 -8.59 19.05 9.37
C ARG A 188 -7.13 19.27 9.81
N ASP A 189 -6.87 20.17 10.74
CA ASP A 189 -5.53 20.38 11.27
C ASP A 189 -5.05 19.21 12.13
N LYS A 190 -5.95 18.60 12.92
CA LYS A 190 -5.62 17.36 13.62
C LYS A 190 -5.35 16.22 12.64
N ILE A 191 -6.15 16.07 11.59
CA ILE A 191 -5.89 15.05 10.54
C ILE A 191 -4.52 15.27 9.90
N ARG A 192 -4.14 16.51 9.60
CA ARG A 192 -2.81 16.83 9.05
C ARG A 192 -1.69 16.45 9.99
N GLU A 193 -1.82 16.76 11.28
CA GLU A 193 -0.84 16.36 12.30
C GLU A 193 -0.67 14.84 12.34
N GLU A 194 -1.78 14.10 12.41
CA GLU A 194 -1.78 12.63 12.43
C GLU A 194 -1.22 12.01 11.14
N ASN A 195 -1.48 12.63 9.99
CA ASN A 195 -0.90 12.20 8.72
C ASN A 195 0.63 12.36 8.72
N LEU A 196 1.18 13.44 9.31
CA LEU A 196 2.62 13.61 9.45
C LEU A 196 3.22 12.51 10.33
N HIS A 197 2.54 12.17 11.43
CA HIS A 197 2.94 11.06 12.29
C HIS A 197 2.95 9.73 11.51
N GLN A 198 1.86 9.40 10.82
CA GLN A 198 1.73 8.16 10.07
C GLN A 198 2.80 8.04 8.98
N MET A 199 3.10 9.13 8.27
CA MET A 199 4.18 9.16 7.30
C MET A 199 5.56 8.93 7.94
N TYR A 200 5.82 9.53 9.10
CA TYR A 200 7.06 9.27 9.84
C TYR A 200 7.17 7.79 10.24
N THR A 201 6.13 7.25 10.86
CA THR A 201 6.11 5.88 11.38
C THR A 201 6.13 4.83 10.25
N MET A 202 5.42 5.05 9.15
CA MET A 202 5.26 4.06 8.08
C MET A 202 6.29 4.19 6.96
N VAL A 203 6.99 5.34 6.84
CA VAL A 203 8.01 5.54 5.80
C VAL A 203 9.39 5.80 6.39
N VAL A 204 9.53 6.78 7.30
CA VAL A 204 10.84 7.18 7.82
C VAL A 204 11.42 6.11 8.75
N ASP A 205 10.62 5.57 9.65
CA ASP A 205 11.09 4.61 10.64
C ASP A 205 11.59 3.30 10.01
N LYS A 206 10.99 2.88 8.91
CA LYS A 206 11.20 1.57 8.30
C LYS A 206 12.56 1.57 7.58
N LYS A 207 13.52 0.76 8.06
CA LYS A 207 14.94 0.84 7.62
C LYS A 207 15.33 -0.26 6.65
N SER A 208 14.77 -1.44 6.79
CA SER A 208 15.05 -2.58 5.91
C SER A 208 14.07 -2.64 4.72
N ALA A 209 14.50 -3.30 3.64
CA ALA A 209 13.61 -3.62 2.52
C ALA A 209 12.39 -4.43 3.00
N ARG A 210 12.57 -5.32 3.98
CA ARG A 210 11.50 -6.16 4.52
C ARG A 210 10.41 -5.37 5.23
N GLU A 211 10.80 -4.43 6.08
CA GLU A 211 9.87 -3.56 6.81
C GLU A 211 9.07 -2.65 5.87
N PHE A 212 9.69 -2.14 4.80
CA PHE A 212 9.07 -1.16 3.90
C PHE A 212 8.34 -1.80 2.71
N MET A 213 8.99 -2.75 2.03
CA MET A 213 8.50 -3.39 0.80
C MET A 213 7.69 -4.67 1.05
N GLY A 214 7.80 -5.28 2.23
CA GLY A 214 7.18 -6.57 2.55
C GLY A 214 8.16 -7.73 2.48
N GLY A 215 7.71 -8.90 2.93
CA GLY A 215 8.56 -10.10 3.05
C GLY A 215 8.75 -10.87 1.73
N PRO A 216 9.67 -11.86 1.74
CA PRO A 216 9.96 -12.69 0.58
C PRO A 216 8.74 -13.43 0.02
N TYR A 217 8.57 -13.36 -1.30
CA TYR A 217 7.57 -14.10 -2.06
C TYR A 217 8.25 -14.89 -3.18
N THR A 218 8.29 -16.20 -3.00
CA THR A 218 8.98 -17.12 -3.91
C THR A 218 8.00 -18.15 -4.44
N THR A 219 8.47 -19.03 -5.34
CA THR A 219 7.69 -20.18 -5.84
C THR A 219 7.26 -21.19 -4.77
N ASN A 220 7.70 -20.99 -3.53
CA ASN A 220 7.34 -21.78 -2.36
C ASN A 220 6.49 -20.99 -1.35
N THR A 221 6.00 -19.81 -1.72
CA THR A 221 5.07 -19.02 -0.90
C THR A 221 3.63 -19.40 -1.24
N ASN A 222 2.80 -19.65 -0.23
CA ASN A 222 1.37 -19.89 -0.41
C ASN A 222 0.56 -19.10 0.62
N ILE A 223 -0.24 -18.16 0.15
CA ILE A 223 -1.08 -17.31 1.00
C ILE A 223 -2.45 -17.94 1.31
N THR A 224 -2.87 -19.01 0.61
CA THR A 224 -4.21 -19.61 0.77
C THR A 224 -4.23 -20.90 1.60
N ASP A 225 -3.08 -21.51 1.86
CA ASP A 225 -2.97 -22.73 2.69
C ASP A 225 -1.58 -22.77 3.38
N PRO A 226 -1.49 -22.34 4.65
CA PRO A 226 -0.23 -22.20 5.37
C PRO A 226 0.22 -23.47 6.08
N GLN A 227 -0.60 -24.52 6.12
CA GLN A 227 -0.33 -25.68 6.98
C GLN A 227 0.70 -26.65 6.38
N ARG A 228 1.22 -26.37 5.19
CA ARG A 228 2.23 -27.20 4.53
C ARG A 228 3.61 -26.90 5.11
N PRO A 229 4.28 -27.88 5.75
CA PRO A 229 5.61 -27.66 6.30
C PRO A 229 6.59 -27.16 5.25
N GLY A 230 7.36 -26.13 5.60
CA GLY A 230 8.38 -25.55 4.73
C GLY A 230 7.86 -24.59 3.65
N VAL A 231 6.55 -24.29 3.61
CA VAL A 231 5.95 -23.28 2.72
C VAL A 231 5.92 -21.93 3.44
N SER A 232 6.36 -20.86 2.79
CA SER A 232 6.27 -19.49 3.33
C SER A 232 4.89 -18.89 3.09
N VAL A 233 4.53 -17.85 3.84
CA VAL A 233 3.28 -17.09 3.67
C VAL A 233 3.55 -15.64 3.26
N GLY A 234 2.51 -14.88 2.91
CA GLY A 234 2.64 -13.46 2.61
C GLY A 234 3.03 -12.63 3.84
N GLU A 235 3.69 -11.50 3.64
CA GLU A 235 4.04 -10.53 4.68
C GLU A 235 4.03 -9.13 4.05
N SER A 236 3.09 -8.29 4.48
CA SER A 236 2.95 -6.91 3.98
C SER A 236 4.06 -6.00 4.48
N GLY A 237 4.47 -5.05 3.63
CA GLY A 237 5.33 -3.95 4.03
C GLY A 237 4.53 -2.75 4.53
N SER A 238 5.18 -1.86 5.27
CA SER A 238 4.53 -0.63 5.76
C SER A 238 4.01 0.27 4.62
N CYS A 239 4.66 0.26 3.45
CA CYS A 239 4.23 1.07 2.32
C CYS A 239 2.88 0.60 1.76
N GLU A 240 2.62 -0.70 1.79
CA GLU A 240 1.32 -1.27 1.39
C GLU A 240 0.26 -1.01 2.47
N SER A 241 0.62 -1.10 3.75
CA SER A 241 -0.30 -0.79 4.85
C SER A 241 -0.76 0.68 4.87
N VAL A 242 0.13 1.66 4.60
CA VAL A 242 -0.28 3.08 4.50
C VAL A 242 -1.09 3.36 3.22
N HIS A 243 -0.78 2.64 2.14
CA HIS A 243 -1.54 2.67 0.88
C HIS A 243 -3.01 2.29 1.06
N ASP A 244 -3.27 1.23 1.84
CA ASP A 244 -4.62 0.67 1.99
C ASP A 244 -5.62 1.65 2.62
N HIS A 245 -5.17 2.62 3.41
CA HIS A 245 -6.03 3.67 3.98
C HIS A 245 -6.70 4.51 2.89
N ALA A 246 -5.97 4.83 1.81
CA ALA A 246 -6.53 5.59 0.70
C ALA A 246 -7.54 4.77 -0.10
N HIS A 247 -7.29 3.46 -0.25
CA HIS A 247 -8.22 2.54 -0.90
C HIS A 247 -9.55 2.47 -0.14
N GLU A 248 -9.48 2.23 1.17
CA GLU A 248 -10.66 2.16 2.03
C GLU A 248 -11.44 3.47 2.04
N TRP A 249 -10.73 4.60 2.21
CA TRP A 249 -11.34 5.92 2.29
C TRP A 249 -12.03 6.33 0.99
N VAL A 250 -11.45 6.02 -0.17
CA VAL A 250 -12.13 6.35 -1.44
C VAL A 250 -13.30 5.40 -1.73
N GLY A 251 -13.22 4.13 -1.33
CA GLY A 251 -14.27 3.15 -1.56
C GLY A 251 -15.60 3.49 -0.91
N LEU A 252 -16.69 2.95 -1.44
CA LEU A 252 -18.05 3.08 -0.94
C LEU A 252 -18.36 2.28 0.35
N SER A 253 -17.58 2.47 1.41
CA SER A 253 -17.76 1.70 2.66
C SER A 253 -19.13 2.01 3.26
N GLY A 254 -19.88 0.98 3.65
CA GLY A 254 -21.24 1.13 4.19
C GLY A 254 -22.34 1.39 3.16
N ASN A 255 -22.04 1.45 1.86
CA ASN A 255 -23.06 1.63 0.82
C ASN A 255 -23.75 0.29 0.49
N THR A 256 -25.07 0.24 0.63
CA THR A 256 -25.85 -0.99 0.38
C THR A 256 -25.94 -1.40 -1.09
N ASP A 257 -25.84 -0.43 -2.01
CA ASP A 257 -25.88 -0.68 -3.46
C ASP A 257 -24.51 -1.15 -3.99
N HIS A 258 -23.45 -0.95 -3.21
CA HIS A 258 -22.06 -1.29 -3.51
C HIS A 258 -21.41 -2.00 -2.30
N PRO A 259 -21.87 -3.23 -1.98
CA PRO A 259 -21.53 -3.91 -0.73
C PRO A 259 -20.07 -4.39 -0.65
N ASP A 260 -19.31 -4.37 -1.76
CA ASP A 260 -17.92 -4.81 -1.77
C ASP A 260 -16.93 -3.69 -1.48
N ASN A 261 -17.41 -2.47 -1.21
CA ASN A 261 -16.61 -1.27 -1.11
C ASN A 261 -16.01 -0.84 -2.48
N GLU A 262 -16.79 -0.93 -3.55
CA GLU A 262 -16.35 -0.53 -4.89
C GLU A 262 -16.07 0.98 -5.02
N ASP A 263 -15.24 1.44 -5.96
CA ASP A 263 -14.28 0.65 -6.75
C ASP A 263 -12.96 0.50 -5.97
N MET A 264 -12.46 1.59 -5.38
CA MET A 264 -11.13 1.67 -4.76
C MET A 264 -10.97 0.79 -3.51
N GLY A 265 -12.02 0.50 -2.75
CA GLY A 265 -11.92 -0.24 -1.49
C GLY A 265 -11.67 -1.75 -1.60
N VAL A 266 -11.45 -2.25 -2.82
CA VAL A 266 -11.29 -3.68 -3.10
C VAL A 266 -10.40 -3.92 -4.32
N PHE A 267 -9.48 -4.87 -4.22
CA PHE A 267 -8.47 -5.07 -5.28
C PHE A 267 -9.08 -5.40 -6.65
N THR A 268 -10.16 -6.19 -6.69
CA THR A 268 -10.79 -6.60 -7.96
C THR A 268 -11.28 -5.42 -8.80
N TYR A 269 -11.73 -4.33 -8.18
CA TYR A 269 -12.37 -3.22 -8.88
C TYR A 269 -11.55 -1.92 -8.89
N ALA A 270 -10.57 -1.76 -8.01
CA ALA A 270 -9.86 -0.49 -7.81
C ALA A 270 -9.38 0.18 -9.11
N GLY A 271 -8.80 -0.59 -10.04
CA GLY A 271 -8.33 -0.05 -11.33
C GLY A 271 -9.40 0.55 -12.26
N ARG A 272 -10.71 0.36 -11.96
CA ARG A 272 -11.83 0.97 -12.71
C ARG A 272 -11.93 2.48 -12.50
N ASP A 273 -11.30 2.99 -11.46
CA ASP A 273 -11.19 4.40 -11.17
C ASP A 273 -9.83 4.96 -11.63
N PRO A 274 -9.77 5.94 -12.54
CA PRO A 274 -8.53 6.64 -12.89
C PRO A 274 -7.73 7.23 -11.70
N LEU A 275 -8.37 7.49 -10.57
CA LEU A 275 -7.71 7.91 -9.33
C LEU A 275 -6.73 6.86 -8.79
N PHE A 276 -7.01 5.57 -9.02
CA PHE A 276 -6.12 4.44 -8.70
C PHE A 276 -4.69 4.67 -9.21
N TYR A 277 -4.55 4.99 -10.50
CA TYR A 277 -3.22 5.17 -11.11
C TYR A 277 -2.49 6.39 -10.55
N SER A 278 -3.23 7.44 -10.14
CA SER A 278 -2.67 8.61 -9.46
C SER A 278 -2.28 8.32 -8.01
N HIS A 279 -3.04 7.48 -7.31
CA HIS A 279 -2.70 6.98 -5.98
C HIS A 279 -1.40 6.15 -6.01
N HIS A 280 -1.33 5.15 -6.89
CA HIS A 280 -0.14 4.31 -7.05
C HIS A 280 1.07 5.07 -7.60
N ALA A 281 0.87 6.15 -8.37
CA ALA A 281 1.97 7.02 -8.75
C ALA A 281 2.62 7.69 -7.52
N ASN A 282 1.86 8.00 -6.47
CA ASN A 282 2.43 8.52 -5.22
C ASN A 282 3.10 7.42 -4.38
N ILE A 283 2.56 6.21 -4.35
CA ILE A 283 3.26 5.06 -3.73
C ILE A 283 4.61 4.79 -4.39
N ASP A 284 4.65 4.81 -5.72
CA ASP A 284 5.90 4.67 -6.47
C ASP A 284 6.88 5.84 -6.21
N ARG A 285 6.36 7.06 -6.00
CA ARG A 285 7.16 8.21 -5.56
C ARG A 285 7.77 7.94 -4.18
N LEU A 286 6.97 7.52 -3.21
CA LEU A 286 7.42 7.26 -1.84
C LEU A 286 8.52 6.20 -1.78
N TRP A 287 8.50 5.19 -2.66
CA TRP A 287 9.61 4.25 -2.77
C TRP A 287 10.93 4.92 -3.19
N ASN A 288 10.89 5.89 -4.11
CA ASN A 288 12.08 6.67 -4.46
C ASN A 288 12.53 7.57 -3.31
N VAL A 289 11.60 8.20 -2.60
CA VAL A 289 11.91 9.04 -1.42
C VAL A 289 12.53 8.21 -0.31
N TRP A 290 11.96 7.04 0.02
CA TRP A 290 12.45 6.13 1.05
C TRP A 290 13.92 5.76 0.84
N LYS A 291 14.32 5.44 -0.39
CA LYS A 291 15.73 5.14 -0.73
C LYS A 291 16.67 6.34 -0.62
N ALA A 292 16.13 7.55 -0.75
CA ALA A 292 16.88 8.80 -0.67
C ALA A 292 16.94 9.36 0.77
N LEU A 293 16.17 8.81 1.72
CA LEU A 293 16.21 9.25 3.11
C LEU A 293 17.61 9.05 3.70
N PRO A 294 18.10 9.99 4.53
CA PRO A 294 19.40 9.87 5.17
C PRO A 294 19.44 8.61 6.06
N PRO A 295 20.62 7.98 6.24
CA PRO A 295 20.79 6.91 7.21
C PRO A 295 20.25 7.35 8.57
N GLY A 296 19.39 6.52 9.17
CA GLY A 296 18.87 6.78 10.51
C GLY A 296 19.84 6.30 11.59
N ASP A 297 19.30 6.05 12.78
CA ASP A 297 20.01 5.36 13.87
C ASP A 297 20.68 4.07 13.36
N GLY A 298 21.86 3.74 13.89
CA GLY A 298 22.68 2.61 13.42
C GLY A 298 23.37 2.83 12.08
N GLN A 299 23.23 4.02 11.44
CA GLN A 299 23.84 4.36 10.15
C GLN A 299 23.46 3.40 9.01
N ARG A 300 22.31 2.72 9.12
CA ARG A 300 21.84 1.81 8.08
C ARG A 300 21.29 2.59 6.90
N LYS A 301 21.90 2.35 5.72
CA LYS A 301 21.37 2.83 4.45
C LYS A 301 20.20 1.96 4.00
N ARG A 302 19.08 2.61 3.64
CA ARG A 302 17.92 1.95 3.02
C ARG A 302 18.30 1.54 1.59
N LYS A 303 18.07 0.29 1.23
CA LYS A 303 18.25 -0.24 -0.12
C LYS A 303 17.18 -1.28 -0.43
N ASP A 304 16.94 -1.50 -1.72
CA ASP A 304 16.09 -2.58 -2.21
C ASP A 304 16.72 -3.95 -1.87
N TYR A 305 15.91 -5.02 -1.91
CA TYR A 305 16.40 -6.39 -1.83
C TYR A 305 17.47 -6.68 -2.90
N ASP A 306 18.48 -7.47 -2.52
CA ASP A 306 19.55 -7.98 -3.37
C ASP A 306 19.49 -9.51 -3.55
N ASP A 307 18.43 -10.14 -3.04
CA ASP A 307 18.14 -11.56 -3.22
C ASP A 307 17.95 -11.92 -4.70
N HIS A 308 18.54 -13.03 -5.11
CA HIS A 308 18.43 -13.54 -6.49
C HIS A 308 16.97 -13.77 -6.90
N ASP A 309 16.17 -14.39 -6.03
CA ASP A 309 14.75 -14.69 -6.31
C ASP A 309 13.92 -13.41 -6.49
N PHE A 310 14.23 -12.37 -5.72
CA PHE A 310 13.62 -11.05 -5.90
C PHE A 310 14.02 -10.46 -7.25
N LEU A 311 15.33 -10.34 -7.53
CA LEU A 311 15.86 -9.66 -8.71
C LEU A 311 15.47 -10.33 -10.03
N GLU A 312 15.40 -11.66 -10.05
CA GLU A 312 15.08 -12.45 -11.25
C GLU A 312 13.59 -12.76 -11.40
N THR A 313 12.73 -12.34 -10.47
CA THR A 313 11.28 -12.42 -10.63
C THR A 313 10.85 -11.68 -11.91
N VAL A 314 10.00 -12.34 -12.72
CA VAL A 314 9.52 -11.82 -14.02
C VAL A 314 8.05 -11.43 -13.90
N PHE A 315 7.73 -10.23 -14.36
CA PHE A 315 6.37 -9.74 -14.59
C PHE A 315 6.07 -9.65 -16.08
N GLU A 316 4.80 -9.80 -16.44
CA GLU A 316 4.35 -9.72 -17.84
C GLU A 316 3.29 -8.63 -17.99
N PHE A 317 3.53 -7.69 -18.91
CA PHE A 317 2.62 -6.58 -19.21
C PHE A 317 2.51 -6.37 -20.71
N PHE A 318 1.34 -5.96 -21.20
CA PHE A 318 1.22 -5.46 -22.56
C PHE A 318 1.70 -4.01 -22.63
N ASP A 319 2.52 -3.69 -23.63
CA ASP A 319 2.97 -2.33 -23.90
C ASP A 319 2.01 -1.55 -24.83
N GLU A 320 2.38 -0.32 -25.17
CA GLU A 320 1.61 0.53 -26.09
C GLU A 320 1.48 -0.02 -27.53
N ASN A 321 2.33 -0.99 -27.89
CA ASN A 321 2.38 -1.65 -29.20
C ASN A 321 1.62 -2.98 -29.23
N GLN A 322 0.95 -3.33 -28.13
CA GLN A 322 0.27 -4.61 -27.90
C GLN A 322 1.21 -5.82 -27.82
N ASP A 323 2.50 -5.60 -27.57
CA ASP A 323 3.46 -6.67 -27.35
C ASP A 323 3.45 -7.08 -25.87
N LEU A 324 3.48 -8.39 -25.59
CA LEU A 324 3.61 -8.90 -24.22
C LEU A 324 5.08 -8.82 -23.81
N VAL A 325 5.39 -7.96 -22.85
CA VAL A 325 6.74 -7.65 -22.41
C VAL A 325 7.02 -8.35 -21.08
N GLN A 326 8.11 -9.11 -21.04
CA GLN A 326 8.65 -9.75 -19.84
C GLN A 326 9.67 -8.83 -19.17
N VAL A 327 9.38 -8.38 -17.95
CA VAL A 327 10.18 -7.44 -17.18
C VAL A 327 10.71 -8.12 -15.94
N LYS A 328 12.02 -8.04 -15.68
CA LYS A 328 12.59 -8.51 -14.42
C LYS A 328 12.52 -7.42 -13.36
N VAL A 329 12.30 -7.80 -12.10
CA VAL A 329 12.28 -6.85 -10.97
C VAL A 329 13.55 -6.00 -10.90
N LYS A 330 14.73 -6.57 -11.16
CA LYS A 330 15.99 -5.80 -11.18
C LYS A 330 15.99 -4.62 -12.14
N ASP A 331 15.19 -4.70 -13.22
CA ASP A 331 15.08 -3.65 -14.22
C ASP A 331 14.08 -2.55 -13.82
N THR A 332 13.35 -2.72 -12.72
CA THR A 332 12.36 -1.76 -12.22
C THR A 332 12.91 -0.86 -11.09
N LEU A 333 14.01 -1.25 -10.45
CA LEU A 333 14.48 -0.65 -9.19
C LEU A 333 14.86 0.84 -9.31
N ASP A 334 15.36 1.28 -10.47
CA ASP A 334 15.72 2.69 -10.71
C ASP A 334 14.78 3.32 -11.74
N SER A 335 13.85 4.15 -11.26
CA SER A 335 12.89 4.89 -12.10
C SER A 335 13.56 5.78 -13.14
N ARG A 336 14.80 6.21 -12.89
CA ARG A 336 15.59 6.99 -13.86
C ARG A 336 15.98 6.15 -15.08
N LYS A 337 16.25 4.86 -14.91
CA LYS A 337 16.49 3.99 -16.08
C LYS A 337 15.23 3.80 -16.93
N LEU A 338 14.05 3.97 -16.32
CA LEU A 338 12.75 3.97 -17.00
C LEU A 338 12.39 5.33 -17.64
N GLY A 339 13.23 6.36 -17.49
CA GLY A 339 12.96 7.71 -17.99
C GLY A 339 11.94 8.51 -17.16
N ILE A 340 11.64 8.08 -15.93
CA ILE A 340 10.65 8.71 -15.04
C ILE A 340 11.35 9.47 -13.92
N LEU A 341 10.84 10.66 -13.63
CA LEU A 341 11.13 11.45 -12.44
C LEU A 341 9.81 11.91 -11.79
N TYR A 342 9.93 12.39 -10.56
CA TYR A 342 8.85 13.03 -9.82
C TYR A 342 9.22 14.47 -9.54
N GLN A 343 8.24 15.38 -9.60
CA GLN A 343 8.42 16.73 -9.11
C GLN A 343 8.86 16.66 -7.64
N PRO A 344 9.99 17.30 -7.26
CA PRO A 344 10.45 17.29 -5.87
C PRO A 344 9.45 18.00 -4.95
N MET A 345 9.11 17.35 -3.83
CA MET A 345 8.20 17.88 -2.82
C MET A 345 8.95 18.24 -1.52
N VAL A 346 10.18 18.75 -1.65
CA VAL A 346 11.16 18.89 -0.55
C VAL A 346 10.58 19.56 0.70
N HIS A 347 9.85 20.67 0.54
CA HIS A 347 9.30 21.40 1.68
C HIS A 347 8.19 20.62 2.40
N SER A 348 7.22 20.06 1.68
CA SER A 348 6.17 19.25 2.32
C SER A 348 6.72 17.95 2.90
N ASP A 349 7.67 17.32 2.21
CA ASP A 349 8.30 16.08 2.66
C ASP A 349 9.08 16.29 3.94
N SER A 350 9.74 17.45 4.07
CA SER A 350 10.48 17.80 5.27
C SER A 350 9.62 17.84 6.54
N LEU A 351 8.31 18.06 6.42
CA LEU A 351 7.40 18.08 7.57
C LEU A 351 7.28 16.69 8.20
N TRP A 352 7.05 15.66 7.40
CA TRP A 352 6.93 14.28 7.91
C TRP A 352 8.28 13.59 8.07
N ILE A 353 9.32 13.96 7.30
CA ILE A 353 10.68 13.43 7.49
C ILE A 353 11.24 13.82 8.86
N ASN A 354 11.00 15.07 9.27
CA ASN A 354 11.50 15.63 10.52
C ASN A 354 10.45 15.64 11.64
N HIS A 355 9.30 14.99 11.43
CA HIS A 355 8.22 14.97 12.40
C HIS A 355 8.71 14.31 13.70
N LYS A 356 8.33 14.93 14.82
CA LYS A 356 8.65 14.46 16.17
C LYS A 356 7.36 14.14 16.88
N PRO A 357 7.06 12.85 17.09
CA PRO A 357 5.84 12.45 17.77
C PRO A 357 5.68 13.05 19.15
N ASN A 358 4.43 13.27 19.56
CA ASN A 358 4.02 14.08 20.71
C ASN A 358 4.47 13.56 22.09
N GLY A 359 5.39 12.61 22.18
CA GLY A 359 6.11 12.28 23.42
C GLY A 359 5.25 11.73 24.56
N THR A 360 3.93 11.58 24.33
CA THR A 360 2.97 11.18 25.35
C THR A 360 3.19 9.70 25.66
N THR A 361 3.65 9.45 26.88
CA THR A 361 3.91 8.10 27.37
C THR A 361 2.63 7.53 27.99
N PRO A 362 2.25 6.28 27.68
CA PRO A 362 1.12 5.64 28.34
C PRO A 362 1.30 5.65 29.85
N SER A 363 0.28 6.09 30.56
CA SER A 363 0.18 5.97 32.02
C SER A 363 -0.86 4.92 32.35
N TYR A 364 -0.46 3.91 33.12
CA TYR A 364 -1.33 2.81 33.56
C TYR A 364 -0.80 2.22 34.86
N ASN A 365 -1.68 1.58 35.62
CA ASN A 365 -1.30 0.85 36.83
C ASN A 365 -0.83 -0.56 36.45
N SER A 366 0.04 -1.15 37.26
CA SER A 366 0.49 -2.53 37.05
C SER A 366 -0.66 -3.56 36.99
N SER A 367 -1.78 -3.26 37.66
CA SER A 367 -3.02 -4.05 37.61
C SER A 367 -3.72 -4.06 36.26
N ASP A 368 -3.43 -3.07 35.40
CA ASP A 368 -4.07 -2.92 34.09
C ASP A 368 -3.43 -3.84 33.04
N VAL A 369 -2.22 -4.34 33.33
CA VAL A 369 -1.49 -5.26 32.45
C VAL A 369 -2.16 -6.64 32.48
N ARG A 370 -3.01 -6.90 31.48
CA ARG A 370 -3.62 -8.21 31.24
C ARG A 370 -3.07 -8.82 29.96
N VAL A 371 -2.28 -9.87 30.10
CA VAL A 371 -1.68 -10.58 28.97
C VAL A 371 -2.55 -11.78 28.59
N SER A 372 -2.92 -11.87 27.31
CA SER A 372 -3.59 -13.06 26.76
C SER A 372 -2.64 -14.26 26.74
N THR A 373 -3.16 -15.41 27.17
CA THR A 373 -2.51 -16.71 27.00
C THR A 373 -2.95 -17.43 25.73
N SER A 374 -3.90 -16.86 24.98
CA SER A 374 -4.41 -17.41 23.74
C SER A 374 -3.85 -16.65 22.53
N ASN A 375 -3.53 -17.36 21.45
CA ASN A 375 -3.13 -16.74 20.19
C ASN A 375 -4.38 -16.32 19.39
N ALA A 376 -5.11 -15.35 19.92
CA ALA A 376 -6.32 -14.80 19.34
C ALA A 376 -6.37 -13.29 19.52
N ILE A 377 -6.77 -12.57 18.48
CA ILE A 377 -7.09 -11.14 18.52
C ILE A 377 -8.59 -11.02 18.32
N GLY A 378 -9.31 -10.62 19.36
CA GLY A 378 -10.77 -10.47 19.34
C GLY A 378 -11.23 -9.14 18.76
N ARG A 379 -12.42 -8.67 19.16
CA ARG A 379 -12.93 -7.32 18.85
C ARG A 379 -12.46 -6.22 19.80
N HIS A 380 -11.74 -6.60 20.85
CA HIS A 380 -11.19 -5.68 21.84
C HIS A 380 -9.67 -5.73 21.83
N PRO A 381 -9.00 -4.64 22.27
CA PRO A 381 -7.56 -4.63 22.45
C PRO A 381 -7.08 -5.85 23.24
N THR A 382 -6.02 -6.49 22.75
CA THR A 382 -5.45 -7.69 23.36
C THR A 382 -3.96 -7.52 23.50
N SER A 383 -3.46 -7.72 24.71
CA SER A 383 -2.04 -7.58 25.01
C SER A 383 -1.33 -8.92 25.06
N PHE A 384 -0.16 -9.01 24.45
CA PHE A 384 0.66 -10.21 24.38
C PHE A 384 2.04 -9.96 24.96
N LYS A 385 2.53 -10.89 25.77
CA LYS A 385 3.88 -10.81 26.30
C LYS A 385 4.86 -11.35 25.26
N VAL A 386 5.89 -10.57 24.95
CA VAL A 386 6.97 -10.97 24.04
C VAL A 386 8.27 -11.01 24.82
N LYS A 387 8.89 -12.20 24.84
CA LYS A 387 10.23 -12.36 25.40
C LYS A 387 11.26 -11.72 24.49
N ARG A 388 12.17 -10.96 25.09
CA ARG A 388 13.23 -10.26 24.36
C ARG A 388 14.59 -10.88 24.62
N ARG A 389 15.48 -10.73 23.64
CA ARG A 389 16.92 -10.98 23.75
C ARG A 389 17.70 -9.96 22.96
N ALA A 390 18.97 -9.82 23.29
CA ALA A 390 19.90 -9.03 22.49
C ALA A 390 20.07 -9.65 21.09
N PRO A 391 20.24 -8.81 20.06
CA PRO A 391 20.59 -9.28 18.72
C PRO A 391 22.02 -9.84 18.71
N THR A 392 22.27 -10.79 17.83
CA THR A 392 23.52 -11.53 17.68
C THR A 392 23.98 -11.51 16.23
N THR A 393 25.21 -11.92 15.95
CA THR A 393 25.70 -12.05 14.57
C THR A 393 24.90 -13.06 13.74
N ALA A 394 24.24 -14.03 14.38
CA ALA A 394 23.35 -14.97 13.68
C ALA A 394 22.13 -14.27 13.06
N ASP A 395 21.66 -13.18 13.68
CA ASP A 395 20.51 -12.39 13.23
C ASP A 395 20.82 -11.55 11.99
N LEU A 396 22.09 -11.39 11.62
CA LEU A 396 22.47 -10.73 10.37
C LEU A 396 22.08 -11.58 9.14
N ARG A 397 21.93 -12.89 9.31
CA ARG A 397 21.63 -13.81 8.20
C ARG A 397 20.27 -13.49 7.58
N GLY A 398 20.25 -13.31 6.26
CA GLY A 398 19.02 -13.00 5.53
C GLY A 398 18.56 -11.55 5.70
N THR A 399 19.39 -10.71 6.34
CA THR A 399 19.21 -9.26 6.38
C THR A 399 20.26 -8.58 5.51
N GLN A 400 20.07 -7.28 5.34
CA GLN A 400 21.01 -6.42 4.63
C GLN A 400 21.91 -5.60 5.56
N ALA A 401 21.82 -5.87 6.88
CA ALA A 401 22.65 -5.25 7.90
C ALA A 401 24.06 -5.87 7.88
N GLN A 402 25.09 -5.02 8.03
CA GLN A 402 26.49 -5.43 8.13
C GLN A 402 26.92 -5.71 9.56
N ASN A 403 26.32 -5.00 10.51
CA ASN A 403 26.64 -5.06 11.93
C ASN A 403 25.36 -5.16 12.76
N VAL A 404 25.48 -5.69 13.97
CA VAL A 404 24.34 -5.99 14.85
C VAL A 404 23.57 -4.73 15.27
N ASP A 405 24.24 -3.58 15.36
CA ASP A 405 23.66 -2.27 15.66
C ASP A 405 22.83 -1.67 14.51
N GLN A 406 22.90 -2.26 13.31
CA GLN A 406 22.07 -1.89 12.15
C GLN A 406 20.75 -2.67 12.09
N LEU A 407 20.56 -3.68 12.94
CA LEU A 407 19.34 -4.48 12.94
C LEU A 407 18.18 -3.69 13.55
N SER A 408 17.02 -3.75 12.92
CA SER A 408 15.77 -3.28 13.52
C SER A 408 15.18 -4.41 14.35
N GLU A 409 14.88 -4.16 15.62
CA GLU A 409 14.00 -5.01 16.41
C GLU A 409 12.55 -4.88 15.92
N THR A 410 11.91 -6.03 15.74
CA THR A 410 10.53 -6.17 15.29
C THR A 410 9.80 -7.25 16.10
N VAL A 411 8.46 -7.20 16.07
CA VAL A 411 7.60 -8.27 16.58
C VAL A 411 6.77 -8.82 15.42
N VAL A 412 6.66 -10.14 15.35
CA VAL A 412 5.94 -10.84 14.27
C VAL A 412 4.85 -11.72 14.86
N LEU A 413 3.64 -11.58 14.33
CA LEU A 413 2.56 -12.55 14.42
C LEU A 413 2.69 -13.50 13.24
N GLU A 414 3.01 -14.77 13.51
CA GLU A 414 3.20 -15.80 12.49
C GLU A 414 1.86 -16.43 12.09
N HIS A 415 1.66 -16.61 10.78
CA HIS A 415 0.50 -17.31 10.20
C HIS A 415 -0.87 -16.81 10.68
N VAL A 416 -1.06 -15.49 10.70
CA VAL A 416 -2.35 -14.86 10.97
C VAL A 416 -3.33 -15.21 9.87
N ARG A 417 -4.44 -15.87 10.22
CA ARG A 417 -5.52 -16.25 9.29
C ARG A 417 -6.57 -15.16 9.21
N VAL A 418 -6.54 -14.36 8.15
CA VAL A 418 -7.49 -13.28 7.90
C VAL A 418 -8.46 -13.69 6.78
N PRO A 419 -9.79 -13.59 6.98
CA PRO A 419 -10.74 -13.86 5.91
C PRO A 419 -10.54 -12.94 4.71
N GLU A 420 -10.52 -13.51 3.52
CA GLU A 420 -10.12 -12.81 2.30
C GLU A 420 -11.03 -11.62 1.94
N LEU A 421 -12.29 -11.68 2.34
CA LEU A 421 -13.28 -10.64 2.06
C LEU A 421 -13.39 -9.59 3.16
N MET A 422 -12.67 -9.77 4.27
CA MET A 422 -12.78 -8.89 5.42
C MET A 422 -11.76 -7.76 5.34
N TYR A 423 -12.21 -6.53 5.52
CA TYR A 423 -11.31 -5.43 5.82
C TYR A 423 -10.87 -5.51 7.29
N LEU A 424 -9.57 -5.35 7.55
CA LEU A 424 -9.00 -5.34 8.89
C LEU A 424 -7.87 -4.34 8.99
N THR A 425 -7.84 -3.57 10.07
CA THR A 425 -6.63 -2.88 10.53
C THR A 425 -6.25 -3.38 11.92
N LEU A 426 -4.96 -3.60 12.15
CA LEU A 426 -4.39 -3.94 13.45
C LEU A 426 -3.33 -2.89 13.80
N ASP A 427 -3.57 -2.12 14.84
CA ASP A 427 -2.58 -1.22 15.41
C ASP A 427 -1.82 -1.90 16.54
N ALA A 428 -0.53 -1.59 16.69
CA ALA A 428 0.29 -2.13 17.75
C ALA A 428 0.88 -1.02 18.63
N PHE A 429 0.85 -1.25 19.94
CA PHE A 429 1.45 -0.39 20.95
C PHE A 429 2.37 -1.20 21.88
N ILE A 430 3.51 -0.63 22.26
CA ILE A 430 4.45 -1.23 23.22
C ILE A 430 4.15 -0.74 24.62
N ASP A 431 4.07 -1.67 25.57
CA ASP A 431 3.86 -1.42 27.00
C ASP A 431 2.75 -0.40 27.26
N SER A 432 1.64 -0.56 26.52
CA SER A 432 0.43 0.27 26.63
C SER A 432 -0.79 -0.63 26.76
N PRO A 433 -1.00 -1.31 27.91
CA PRO A 433 -2.10 -2.26 28.09
C PRO A 433 -3.49 -1.60 28.07
N THR A 434 -3.54 -0.29 28.28
CA THR A 434 -4.75 0.53 28.21
C THR A 434 -5.03 1.07 26.81
N ALA A 435 -4.21 0.72 25.81
CA ALA A 435 -4.44 1.17 24.45
C ALA A 435 -5.79 0.66 23.91
N THR A 436 -6.54 1.55 23.30
CA THR A 436 -7.85 1.33 22.67
C THR A 436 -7.84 1.87 21.25
N ALA A 437 -8.95 1.68 20.53
CA ALA A 437 -9.15 2.30 19.22
C ALA A 437 -9.03 3.83 19.27
N ASP A 438 -9.26 4.42 20.46
CA ASP A 438 -9.19 5.86 20.73
C ASP A 438 -7.82 6.32 21.26
N THR A 439 -6.82 5.43 21.35
CA THR A 439 -5.48 5.82 21.79
C THR A 439 -4.74 6.58 20.69
N ASP A 440 -4.02 7.62 21.09
CA ASP A 440 -3.29 8.46 20.16
C ASP A 440 -2.18 7.67 19.43
N GLU A 441 -2.23 7.71 18.10
CA GLU A 441 -1.24 7.06 17.26
C GLU A 441 0.06 7.88 17.28
N ASP A 442 0.00 9.16 17.66
CA ASP A 442 1.18 9.96 17.92
C ASP A 442 1.84 9.71 19.31
N SER A 443 1.34 8.73 20.08
CA SER A 443 1.93 8.35 21.37
C SER A 443 3.30 7.70 21.23
N THR A 444 4.12 7.75 22.29
CA THR A 444 5.47 7.14 22.28
C THR A 444 5.44 5.62 22.13
N ALA A 445 4.34 5.01 22.53
CA ALA A 445 4.14 3.57 22.49
C ALA A 445 3.68 3.06 21.12
N TYR A 446 3.15 3.91 20.24
CA TYR A 446 2.65 3.46 18.95
C TYR A 446 3.77 2.95 18.05
N VAL A 447 3.50 1.83 17.38
CA VAL A 447 4.47 1.10 16.54
C VAL A 447 4.16 1.25 15.05
N GLY A 448 2.88 1.33 14.72
CA GLY A 448 2.37 1.29 13.36
C GLY A 448 1.17 0.35 13.22
N SER A 449 0.66 0.31 11.99
CA SER A 449 -0.52 -0.47 11.62
C SER A 449 -0.20 -1.53 10.58
N PHE A 450 -0.99 -2.60 10.60
CA PHE A 450 -1.16 -3.51 9.49
C PHE A 450 -2.58 -3.36 8.96
N THR A 451 -2.75 -3.31 7.64
CA THR A 451 -4.06 -3.29 7.01
C THR A 451 -4.19 -4.44 6.01
N HIS A 452 -5.38 -5.05 5.98
CA HIS A 452 -5.78 -6.04 4.99
C HIS A 452 -6.98 -5.49 4.21
N LEU A 453 -6.75 -5.15 2.95
CA LEU A 453 -7.80 -4.81 2.00
C LEU A 453 -8.45 -6.09 1.39
N PRO A 454 -9.80 -6.14 1.23
CA PRO A 454 -10.47 -7.25 0.59
C PRO A 454 -10.03 -7.48 -0.87
N SER A 455 -9.98 -8.75 -1.28
CA SER A 455 -9.72 -9.11 -2.68
C SER A 455 -10.97 -8.95 -3.58
N GLY A 456 -12.20 -9.10 -3.05
CA GLY A 456 -13.50 -8.89 -3.74
C GLY A 456 -14.32 -10.16 -4.04
N VAL A 457 -15.54 -10.02 -4.59
CA VAL A 457 -16.58 -11.08 -4.67
C VAL A 457 -16.04 -12.42 -5.14
N PRO A 458 -16.37 -13.55 -4.47
CA PRO A 458 -16.12 -14.88 -5.01
C PRO A 458 -16.82 -15.09 -6.36
N ALA A 459 -16.22 -15.83 -7.28
CA ALA A 459 -16.88 -16.16 -8.53
C ALA A 459 -18.19 -16.92 -8.19
N VAL A 460 -19.32 -16.25 -8.40
CA VAL A 460 -20.67 -16.75 -8.14
C VAL A 460 -20.93 -17.90 -9.10
N ALA A 461 -20.58 -19.12 -8.67
CA ALA A 461 -21.06 -20.39 -9.22
C ALA A 461 -20.66 -21.62 -8.39
N LYS A 462 -19.68 -21.56 -7.47
CA LYS A 462 -19.12 -22.79 -6.88
C LYS A 462 -18.67 -22.76 -5.41
N LEU A 463 -18.93 -21.72 -4.63
CA LEU A 463 -18.64 -21.81 -3.19
C LEU A 463 -19.75 -22.58 -2.48
N ARG A 464 -19.37 -23.64 -1.77
CA ARG A 464 -20.24 -24.23 -0.75
C ARG A 464 -20.17 -23.33 0.49
N ALA A 465 -21.21 -23.37 1.33
CA ALA A 465 -21.29 -22.58 2.56
C ALA A 465 -20.12 -22.84 3.56
N ASP A 466 -19.32 -23.89 3.33
CA ASP A 466 -18.22 -24.35 4.18
C ASP A 466 -16.81 -24.05 3.59
N ASP A 467 -16.70 -23.39 2.43
CA ASP A 467 -15.40 -23.03 1.84
C ASP A 467 -14.87 -21.74 2.49
N ASP A 468 -14.23 -21.91 3.64
CA ASP A 468 -13.55 -20.87 4.41
C ASP A 468 -12.40 -20.22 3.60
N MET A 469 -12.64 -19.10 2.91
CA MET A 469 -11.63 -18.35 2.17
C MET A 469 -10.80 -17.44 3.10
N TYR A 470 -9.54 -17.79 3.31
CA TYR A 470 -8.60 -17.05 4.16
C TYR A 470 -7.30 -16.73 3.41
N ARG A 471 -6.74 -15.57 3.74
CA ARG A 471 -5.32 -15.25 3.55
C ARG A 471 -4.59 -15.60 4.83
N THR A 472 -3.47 -16.30 4.72
CA THR A 472 -2.54 -16.49 5.82
C THR A 472 -1.34 -15.60 5.64
N LEU A 473 -1.06 -14.77 6.64
CA LEU A 473 -0.07 -13.72 6.57
C LEU A 473 0.81 -13.72 7.82
N ASN A 474 2.09 -13.40 7.66
CA ASN A 474 2.88 -12.88 8.75
C ASN A 474 2.62 -11.38 8.88
N ILE A 475 2.37 -10.91 10.09
CA ILE A 475 2.18 -9.49 10.38
C ILE A 475 3.35 -9.02 11.24
N ARG A 476 4.11 -8.04 10.74
CA ARG A 476 5.33 -7.53 11.36
C ARG A 476 5.16 -6.09 11.80
N PHE A 477 5.53 -5.82 13.05
CA PHE A 477 5.56 -4.49 13.63
C PHE A 477 7.00 -4.09 13.97
N SER A 478 7.48 -2.96 13.44
CA SER A 478 8.82 -2.43 13.70
C SER A 478 8.88 -1.70 15.04
N THR A 479 9.29 -2.40 16.11
CA THR A 479 9.19 -1.91 17.49
C THR A 479 10.32 -0.97 17.90
N SER A 480 11.40 -0.95 17.14
CA SER A 480 12.64 -0.22 17.47
C SER A 480 12.42 1.24 17.87
N LEU A 481 11.55 1.97 17.16
CA LEU A 481 11.26 3.37 17.44
C LEU A 481 10.49 3.57 18.74
N ALA A 482 9.41 2.81 18.93
CA ALA A 482 8.59 2.87 20.14
C ALA A 482 9.43 2.51 21.38
N LEU A 483 10.26 1.46 21.29
CA LEU A 483 11.17 1.05 22.36
C LEU A 483 12.16 2.16 22.74
N ARG A 484 12.75 2.84 21.74
CA ARG A 484 13.64 3.98 22.00
C ARG A 484 12.91 5.14 22.66
N ARG A 485 11.71 5.48 22.20
CA ARG A 485 10.89 6.57 22.76
C ARG A 485 10.46 6.30 24.20
N LEU A 486 10.16 5.04 24.52
CA LEU A 486 9.84 4.59 25.88
C LEU A 486 11.08 4.42 26.78
N GLY A 487 12.29 4.57 26.24
CA GLY A 487 13.53 4.36 27.00
C GLY A 487 13.84 2.89 27.32
N ILE A 488 13.17 1.94 26.65
CA ILE A 488 13.33 0.50 26.87
C ILE A 488 14.55 0.00 26.09
N THR A 489 15.71 0.06 26.74
CA THR A 489 17.00 -0.32 26.15
C THR A 489 17.55 -1.66 26.67
N ASN A 490 17.08 -2.11 27.84
CA ASN A 490 17.55 -3.35 28.44
C ASN A 490 16.90 -4.58 27.77
N TRP A 491 17.73 -5.52 27.31
CA TRP A 491 17.31 -6.76 26.67
C TRP A 491 16.75 -7.81 27.63
N THR A 492 16.94 -7.66 28.95
CA THR A 492 16.31 -8.54 29.95
C THR A 492 14.88 -8.14 30.28
N THR A 493 14.42 -6.99 29.77
CA THR A 493 13.05 -6.52 29.96
C THR A 493 12.17 -7.12 28.88
N ASP A 494 11.32 -8.07 29.25
CA ASP A 494 10.20 -8.52 28.42
C ASP A 494 9.26 -7.33 28.15
N ILE A 495 8.64 -7.32 26.98
CA ILE A 495 7.67 -6.27 26.61
C ILE A 495 6.27 -6.85 26.48
N THR A 496 5.30 -5.98 26.58
CA THR A 496 3.92 -6.24 26.22
C THR A 496 3.60 -5.54 24.91
N VAL A 497 3.02 -6.26 23.97
CA VAL A 497 2.50 -5.71 22.71
C VAL A 497 1.00 -5.73 22.78
N THR A 498 0.37 -4.56 22.87
CA THR A 498 -1.08 -4.40 22.79
C THR A 498 -1.48 -4.25 21.34
N VAL A 499 -2.23 -5.21 20.83
CA VAL A 499 -2.81 -5.15 19.48
C VAL A 499 -4.23 -4.63 19.59
N VAL A 500 -4.51 -3.52 18.93
CA VAL A 500 -5.81 -2.87 18.87
C VAL A 500 -6.43 -3.17 17.51
N PRO A 501 -7.46 -4.04 17.45
CA PRO A 501 -8.06 -4.43 16.20
C PRO A 501 -9.19 -3.48 15.80
N ARG A 502 -9.28 -3.20 14.50
CA ARG A 502 -10.26 -2.30 13.89
C ARG A 502 -10.93 -3.03 12.74
N PHE A 503 -12.23 -3.26 12.91
CA PHE A 503 -13.09 -3.97 11.97
C PHE A 503 -14.10 -2.98 11.39
N ARG A 504 -14.57 -3.23 10.17
CA ARG A 504 -15.82 -2.59 9.71
C ARG A 504 -16.96 -3.00 10.63
N GLU A 505 -17.88 -2.08 10.90
CA GLU A 505 -19.09 -2.35 11.66
C GLU A 505 -20.05 -3.29 10.90
N HIS A 506 -20.03 -3.21 9.57
CA HIS A 506 -20.89 -3.95 8.67
C HIS A 506 -20.09 -4.63 7.54
N GLY A 507 -20.70 -5.63 6.88
CA GLY A 507 -20.10 -6.36 5.77
C GLY A 507 -19.36 -7.64 6.17
N PHE A 508 -18.57 -8.20 5.25
CA PHE A 508 -17.84 -9.45 5.46
C PHE A 508 -16.91 -9.37 6.66
N GLY A 509 -17.05 -10.35 7.56
CA GLY A 509 -16.27 -10.45 8.79
C GLY A 509 -16.88 -9.79 10.03
N SER A 510 -18.05 -9.14 9.91
CA SER A 510 -18.82 -8.59 11.05
C SER A 510 -19.19 -9.65 12.12
N ASN A 511 -19.32 -10.92 11.73
CA ASN A 511 -19.65 -12.02 12.65
C ASN A 511 -18.42 -12.70 13.28
N ILE A 512 -17.20 -12.37 12.85
CA ILE A 512 -15.98 -12.99 13.38
C ILE A 512 -15.76 -12.54 14.81
N GLN A 513 -15.49 -13.54 15.66
CA GLN A 513 -15.22 -13.34 17.08
C GLN A 513 -13.74 -13.05 17.35
N ALA A 514 -12.84 -13.72 16.62
CA ALA A 514 -11.41 -13.52 16.75
C ALA A 514 -10.63 -14.00 15.51
N ILE A 515 -9.49 -13.36 15.29
CA ILE A 515 -8.46 -13.76 14.33
C ILE A 515 -7.42 -14.60 15.07
N ARG A 516 -6.99 -15.71 14.47
CA ARG A 516 -6.01 -16.64 15.06
C ARG A 516 -4.66 -16.51 14.38
N PHE A 517 -3.61 -16.78 15.14
CA PHE A 517 -2.23 -16.82 14.68
C PHE A 517 -1.48 -17.95 15.40
N ASP A 518 -0.35 -18.39 14.86
CA ASP A 518 0.38 -19.54 15.42
C ASP A 518 1.28 -19.14 16.58
N ARG A 519 1.95 -17.99 16.46
CA ARG A 519 2.91 -17.51 17.45
C ARG A 519 3.13 -16.00 17.33
N ILE A 520 3.39 -15.34 18.46
CA ILE A 520 4.00 -14.01 18.50
C ILE A 520 5.44 -14.13 18.99
N ARG A 521 6.39 -13.47 18.31
CA ARG A 521 7.79 -13.48 18.73
C ARG A 521 8.57 -12.24 18.32
N GLN A 522 9.69 -12.02 18.99
CA GLN A 522 10.73 -11.08 18.57
C GLN A 522 11.42 -11.58 17.30
N ASP A 523 11.79 -10.66 16.42
CA ASP A 523 12.55 -10.91 15.20
C ASP A 523 13.41 -9.69 14.85
N PHE A 524 14.43 -9.86 14.00
CA PHE A 524 15.32 -8.79 13.57
C PHE A 524 15.37 -8.69 12.04
N THR A 525 15.42 -7.47 11.51
CA THR A 525 15.45 -7.21 10.05
C THR A 525 16.56 -6.27 9.64
#